data_AF-A0A2V9G9F6-F1
#
_entry.id   AF-A0A2V9G9F6-F1
#
_cell.length_a   1.000
_cell.length_b   1.000
_cell.length_c   1.000
_cell.angle_alpha   90.00
_cell.angle_beta   90.00
_cell.angle_gamma   90.00
#
_symmetry.space_group_name_H-M   'P 1'
#
loop_
_entity.id
_entity.type
_entity.pdbx_description
1 polymer ?
#
loop_
_entity_poly.entity_id
_entity_poly.type
_entity_poly.pdbx_seq_one_letter_code
_entity_poly.pdbx_strand_id
1 'polypeptide(L)'
;VTQTITSSMRDYWDNRWHPVDPTHVSTPTAFGVFAHQTVPEGEPPRSYLERVYNIQRWTVFPHGGHFAPAEEPAAIAGDLTTFFRGLS
;
A
#
# COMPACT_ATOMS: atom_id res chain seq x y z
N VAL A 1 29.19 3.12 4.06
CA VAL A 1 27.88 3.71 4.38
C VAL A 1 27.43 4.55 3.20
N THR A 2 26.20 4.41 2.73
CA THR A 2 25.70 4.94 1.45
C THR A 2 25.22 6.40 1.47
N GLN A 3 25.18 7.07 2.63
CA GLN A 3 24.78 8.48 2.78
C GLN A 3 23.34 8.80 2.27
N THR A 4 22.40 7.88 2.46
CA THR A 4 21.05 7.98 1.87
C THR A 4 20.04 8.82 2.65
N ILE A 5 20.32 9.17 3.92
CA ILE A 5 19.32 9.82 4.80
C ILE A 5 18.77 11.14 4.23
N THR A 6 19.64 11.98 3.66
CA THR A 6 19.24 13.28 3.12
C THR A 6 18.42 13.15 1.84
N SER A 7 18.81 12.24 0.93
CA SER A 7 18.09 12.07 -0.33
C SER A 7 16.74 11.38 -0.12
N SER A 8 16.61 10.45 0.83
CA SER A 8 15.34 9.78 1.14
C SER A 8 14.32 10.67 1.85
N MET A 9 14.74 11.77 2.48
CA MET A 9 13.83 12.71 3.15
C MET A 9 13.18 13.74 2.21
N ARG A 10 13.60 13.85 0.94
CA ARG A 10 13.08 14.87 0.01
C ARG A 10 11.58 14.73 -0.27
N ASP A 11 11.09 13.50 -0.34
CA ASP A 11 9.66 13.21 -0.57
C ASP A 11 8.75 13.90 0.46
N TYR A 12 9.17 13.99 1.73
CA TYR A 12 8.42 14.71 2.78
C TYR A 12 8.32 16.22 2.50
N TRP A 13 9.38 16.80 1.94
CA TRP A 13 9.38 18.21 1.56
C TRP A 13 8.48 18.44 0.36
N ASP A 14 8.65 17.64 -0.68
CA ASP A 14 7.90 17.79 -1.93
C ASP A 14 6.40 17.58 -1.69
N ASN A 15 6.00 16.52 -0.96
CA ASN A 15 4.60 16.24 -0.63
C ASN A 15 3.96 17.31 0.27
N ARG A 16 4.76 18.05 1.06
CA ARG A 16 4.25 19.16 1.88
C ARG A 16 3.89 20.38 1.03
N TRP A 17 4.65 20.65 -0.02
CA TRP A 17 4.53 21.89 -0.80
C TRP A 17 3.84 21.71 -2.16
N HIS A 18 3.82 20.47 -2.66
CA HIS A 18 3.29 20.12 -3.97
C HIS A 18 2.37 18.88 -3.86
N PRO A 19 1.25 18.98 -3.12
CA PRO A 19 0.30 17.88 -3.03
C PRO A 19 -0.28 17.56 -4.40
N VAL A 20 -0.49 16.27 -4.66
CA VAL A 20 -1.14 15.80 -5.89
C VAL A 20 -2.65 15.71 -5.64
N ASP A 21 -3.44 16.28 -6.54
CA ASP A 21 -4.89 16.12 -6.48
C ASP A 21 -5.26 14.63 -6.70
N PRO A 22 -6.08 14.03 -5.84
CA PRO A 22 -6.43 12.63 -5.98
C PRO A 22 -7.24 12.42 -7.26
N THR A 23 -6.72 11.58 -8.14
CA THR A 23 -7.42 11.10 -9.33
C THR A 23 -7.71 9.62 -9.21
N HIS A 24 -8.77 9.14 -9.87
CA HIS A 24 -9.09 7.72 -9.87
C HIS A 24 -8.02 6.93 -10.62
N VAL A 25 -7.47 5.91 -9.98
CA VAL A 25 -6.48 4.99 -10.56
C VAL A 25 -7.21 3.80 -11.18
N SER A 26 -7.29 3.79 -12.51
CA SER A 26 -7.99 2.74 -13.27
C SER A 26 -7.18 1.43 -13.40
N THR A 27 -5.88 1.46 -13.14
CA THR A 27 -5.02 0.27 -13.16
C THR A 27 -5.53 -0.76 -12.14
N PRO A 28 -5.69 -2.04 -12.53
CA PRO A 28 -6.06 -3.11 -11.60
C PRO A 28 -5.18 -3.09 -10.35
N THR A 29 -5.81 -3.01 -9.18
CA THR A 29 -5.12 -2.84 -7.90
C THR A 29 -5.51 -3.95 -6.92
N ALA A 30 -4.53 -4.53 -6.25
CA ALA A 30 -4.73 -5.37 -5.06
C ALA A 30 -4.45 -4.56 -3.80
N PHE A 31 -5.29 -4.72 -2.77
CA PHE A 31 -5.14 -4.04 -1.49
C PHE A 31 -5.01 -5.07 -0.36
N GLY A 32 -3.93 -4.97 0.42
CA GLY A 32 -3.65 -5.82 1.57
C GLY A 32 -3.78 -5.06 2.89
N VAL A 33 -4.64 -5.53 3.78
CA VAL A 33 -4.85 -4.99 5.13
C VAL A 33 -4.14 -5.87 6.14
N PHE A 34 -3.14 -5.34 6.85
CA PHE A 34 -2.35 -6.07 7.83
C PHE A 34 -2.74 -5.71 9.26
N ALA A 35 -2.80 -6.69 10.16
CA ALA A 35 -3.35 -6.57 11.50
C ALA A 35 -2.71 -5.48 12.38
N HIS A 36 -1.44 -5.17 12.16
CA HIS A 36 -0.68 -4.19 12.94
C HIS A 36 -0.19 -3.01 12.10
N GLN A 37 -0.83 -2.73 10.97
CA GLN A 37 -0.58 -1.47 10.25
C GLN A 37 -1.25 -0.32 10.99
N THR A 38 -0.45 0.55 11.59
CA THR A 38 -0.92 1.74 12.30
C THR A 38 -0.49 2.99 11.56
N VAL A 39 -1.46 3.71 10.99
CA VAL A 39 -1.29 5.06 10.47
C VAL A 39 -2.12 6.04 11.31
N PRO A 40 -1.72 7.32 11.43
CA PRO A 40 -2.45 8.31 12.22
C PRO A 40 -3.94 8.43 11.87
N GLU A 41 -4.28 8.20 10.60
CA GLU A 41 -5.62 8.29 10.04
C GLU A 41 -6.49 7.04 10.32
N GLY A 42 -5.90 5.99 10.91
CA GLY A 42 -6.55 4.69 11.10
C GLY A 42 -6.65 3.87 9.81
N GLU A 43 -7.33 2.72 9.87
CA GLU A 43 -7.59 1.92 8.66
C GLU A 43 -8.61 2.65 7.77
N PRO A 44 -8.23 3.08 6.55
CA PRO A 44 -9.15 3.75 5.66
C PRO A 44 -10.31 2.81 5.27
N PRO A 45 -11.57 3.28 5.27
CA PRO A 45 -12.70 2.44 4.89
C PRO A 45 -12.53 1.89 3.47
N ARG A 46 -12.77 0.59 3.26
CA ARG A 46 -12.73 -0.03 1.93
C ARG A 46 -13.53 0.74 0.87
N SER A 47 -14.73 1.21 1.25
CA SER A 47 -15.60 1.99 0.35
C SER A 47 -15.00 3.32 -0.09
N TYR A 48 -14.08 3.91 0.69
CA TYR A 48 -13.33 5.09 0.29
C TYR A 48 -12.28 4.71 -0.77
N LEU A 49 -11.50 3.67 -0.52
CA LEU A 49 -10.45 3.23 -1.44
C LEU A 49 -11.00 2.73 -2.77
N GLU A 50 -12.15 2.06 -2.79
CA GLU A 50 -12.83 1.64 -4.03
C GLU A 50 -13.30 2.82 -4.90
N ARG A 51 -13.44 4.03 -4.35
CA ARG A 51 -13.69 5.25 -5.15
C ARG A 51 -12.42 5.77 -5.82
N VAL A 52 -11.28 5.57 -5.18
CA VAL A 52 -9.99 6.11 -5.62
C VAL A 52 -9.21 5.12 -6.48
N TYR A 53 -9.41 3.81 -6.30
CA TYR A 53 -8.69 2.74 -7.01
C TYR A 53 -9.64 1.73 -7.63
N ASN A 54 -9.27 1.20 -8.79
CA ASN A 54 -9.86 0.00 -9.37
C ASN A 54 -9.40 -1.27 -8.61
N ILE A 55 -9.97 -1.49 -7.43
CA ILE A 55 -9.63 -2.62 -6.57
C ILE A 55 -10.22 -3.91 -7.13
N GLN A 56 -9.36 -4.84 -7.52
CA GLN A 56 -9.71 -6.17 -8.04
C GLN A 56 -9.51 -7.28 -7.00
N ARG A 57 -8.74 -6.99 -5.94
CA ARG A 57 -8.48 -7.93 -4.84
C ARG A 57 -8.36 -7.18 -3.53
N TRP A 58 -9.01 -7.69 -2.49
CA TRP A 58 -8.93 -7.18 -1.13
C TRP A 58 -8.63 -8.34 -0.18
N THR A 59 -7.50 -8.29 0.51
CA THR A 59 -7.04 -9.34 1.41
C THR A 59 -6.84 -8.78 2.80
N VAL A 60 -7.45 -9.42 3.80
CA VAL A 60 -7.21 -9.11 5.22
C VAL A 60 -6.29 -10.17 5.80
N PHE A 61 -5.11 -9.74 6.25
CA PHE A 61 -4.07 -10.60 6.81
C PHE A 61 -4.16 -10.60 8.35
N PRO A 62 -4.08 -11.77 9.00
CA PRO A 62 -4.18 -11.88 10.45
C PRO A 62 -2.92 -11.41 11.21
N HIS A 63 -1.79 -11.22 10.52
CA HIS A 63 -0.50 -10.82 11.09
C HIS A 63 0.22 -9.81 10.20
N GLY A 64 1.35 -9.26 10.67
CA GLY A 64 2.15 -8.25 9.99
C GLY A 64 1.71 -6.81 10.25
N GLY A 65 2.63 -5.86 10.03
CA GLY A 65 2.40 -4.43 10.21
C GLY A 65 2.99 -3.56 9.11
N HIS A 66 3.62 -2.45 9.49
CA HIS A 66 4.13 -1.45 8.55
C HIS A 66 5.18 -2.02 7.57
N PHE A 67 5.97 -2.99 8.01
CA PHE A 67 7.00 -3.65 7.20
C PHE A 67 6.54 -5.05 6.78
N ALA A 68 5.26 -5.22 6.46
CA ALA A 68 4.67 -6.51 6.10
C ALA A 68 5.48 -7.34 5.08
N PRO A 69 6.13 -6.79 4.04
CA PRO A 69 6.99 -7.59 3.16
C PRO A 69 8.17 -8.27 3.88
N ALA A 70 8.70 -7.66 4.93
CA ALA A 70 9.77 -8.21 5.75
C ALA A 70 9.25 -9.09 6.90
N GLU A 71 8.09 -8.74 7.47
CA GLU A 71 7.47 -9.47 8.59
C GLU A 71 6.80 -10.77 8.14
N GLU A 72 6.05 -10.74 7.03
CA GLU A 72 5.21 -11.83 6.51
C GLU A 72 5.50 -12.13 5.02
N PRO A 73 6.75 -12.43 4.64
CA PRO A 73 7.18 -12.50 3.24
C PRO A 73 6.41 -13.54 2.41
N ALA A 74 6.09 -14.69 3.00
CA ALA A 74 5.35 -15.76 2.32
C ALA A 74 3.90 -15.35 2.04
N ALA A 75 3.26 -14.66 2.98
CA ALA A 75 1.89 -14.19 2.82
C ALA A 75 1.80 -13.14 1.70
N ILE A 76 2.75 -12.18 1.68
CA ILE A 76 2.84 -11.16 0.64
C ILE A 76 3.10 -11.79 -0.73
N ALA A 77 4.10 -12.67 -0.83
CA ALA A 77 4.46 -13.32 -2.09
C ALA A 77 3.30 -14.17 -2.65
N GLY A 78 2.57 -14.86 -1.78
CA GLY A 78 1.38 -15.61 -2.14
C GLY A 78 0.28 -14.71 -2.71
N ASP A 79 -0.04 -13.61 -2.01
CA ASP A 79 -1.08 -12.69 -2.43
C ASP A 79 -0.77 -12.00 -3.77
N LEU A 80 0.48 -11.55 -3.95
CA LEU A 80 0.97 -11.01 -5.23
C LEU A 80 0.85 -12.04 -6.35
N THR A 81 1.30 -13.27 -6.11
CA THR A 81 1.23 -14.34 -7.12
C THR A 81 -0.21 -14.65 -7.53
N THR A 82 -1.12 -14.75 -6.55
CA THR A 82 -2.55 -14.98 -6.83
C THR A 82 -3.16 -13.82 -7.61
N PHE A 83 -2.85 -12.58 -7.23
CA PHE A 83 -3.34 -11.40 -7.95
C PHE A 83 -2.91 -11.40 -9.41
N PHE A 84 -1.60 -11.49 -9.68
CA PHE A 84 -1.08 -11.42 -11.06
C PHE A 84 -1.50 -12.61 -11.93
N ARG A 85 -1.70 -13.80 -11.35
CA ARG A 85 -2.25 -14.95 -12.09
C ARG A 85 -3.72 -14.78 -12.48
N GLY A 86 -4.47 -13.97 -11.74
CA GLY A 86 -5.87 -13.68 -12.00
C GLY A 86 -6.10 -12.49 -12.94
N LEU A 87 -5.04 -11.74 -13.29
CA LEU A 87 -5.14 -10.64 -14.25
C LEU A 87 -5.08 -11.20 -15.67
N SER A 88 -6.15 -10.95 -16.44
CA SER A 88 -6.28 -11.27 -17.86
C SER A 88 -6.17 -10.02 -18.73
#